data_AF-A0A1M7JCZ4-F1
#
_entry.id   AF-A0A1M7JCZ4-F1
#
_cell.length_a   1.000
_cell.length_b   1.000
_cell.length_c   1.000
_cell.angle_alpha   90.00
_cell.angle_beta   90.00
_cell.angle_gamma   90.00
#
_symmetry.space_group_name_H-M   'P 1'
#
loop_
_entity.id
_entity.type
_entity.pdbx_description
1 polymer ?
#
loop_
_entity_poly.entity_id
_entity_poly.type
_entity_poly.pdbx_seq_one_letter_code
_entity_poly.pdbx_strand_id
1 'polypeptide(L)' 'MNYASGETVDIGDSVTLEHGKTPGIVYAVIESPQQINEWALDEPGIMIEAEPFGLVFWPASEIYDPVIFIARKCT' A
#
# COMPACT_ATOMS: atom_id res chain seq x y z
N MET A 1 10.01 -1.52 -1.31
CA MET A 1 9.27 -0.26 -1.54
C MET A 1 9.19 0.45 -0.20
N ASN A 2 9.16 1.78 -0.22
CA ASN A 2 9.17 2.59 1.00
C ASN A 2 8.00 3.58 0.96
N TYR A 3 7.44 3.89 2.13
CA TYR A 3 6.52 5.01 2.26
C TYR A 3 7.25 6.33 2.00
N ALA A 4 6.49 7.42 1.78
CA ALA A 4 7.05 8.75 1.60
C ALA A 4 7.88 9.23 2.82
N SER A 5 7.58 8.69 4.01
CA SER A 5 8.33 8.93 5.26
C SER A 5 9.66 8.17 5.35
N GLY A 6 9.91 7.21 4.44
CA GLY A 6 11.16 6.48 4.31
C GLY A 6 11.15 5.06 4.87
N GLU A 7 10.17 4.70 5.71
CA GLU A 7 10.03 3.35 6.24
C GLU A 7 9.72 2.35 5.12
N THR A 8 10.32 1.16 5.21
CA THR A 8 10.01 0.05 4.29
C THR A 8 8.61 -0.45 4.55
N VAL A 9 7.81 -0.62 3.50
CA VAL A 9 6.45 -1.14 3.58
C VAL A 9 6.46 -2.62 3.98
N ASP A 10 5.54 -3.01 4.87
CA ASP A 10 5.35 -4.41 5.28
C ASP A 10 3.88 -4.79 5.29
N ILE A 11 3.61 -6.09 5.11
CA ILE A 11 2.26 -6.64 5.14
C ILE A 11 1.70 -6.51 6.57
N GLY A 12 0.47 -6.03 6.69
CA GLY A 12 -0.21 -5.79 7.96
C GLY A 12 0.04 -4.42 8.58
N ASP A 13 0.82 -3.56 7.93
CA ASP A 13 0.95 -2.16 8.32
C ASP A 13 -0.41 -1.45 8.31
N SER A 14 -0.66 -0.69 9.36
CA SER A 14 -1.77 0.26 9.42
C SER A 14 -1.37 1.53 8.70
N VAL A 15 -2.21 1.93 7.75
CA VAL A 15 -1.98 3.09 6.90
C VAL A 15 -3.24 3.95 6.78
N THR A 16 -3.10 5.14 6.24
CA THR A 16 -4.24 5.96 5.79
C THR A 16 -4.09 6.42 4.35
N LEU A 17 -5.20 6.39 3.63
CA LEU A 17 -5.42 6.81 2.25
C LEU A 17 -6.20 8.13 2.21
N GLU A 18 -6.41 8.67 1.00
CA GLU A 18 -7.24 9.86 0.75
C GLU A 18 -6.84 11.05 1.65
N HIS A 19 -5.55 11.40 1.62
CA HIS A 19 -4.97 12.46 2.44
C HIS A 19 -5.18 12.25 3.95
N GLY A 20 -5.11 11.00 4.40
CA GLY A 20 -5.20 10.66 5.82
C GLY A 20 -6.62 10.40 6.35
N LYS A 21 -7.62 10.33 5.46
CA LYS A 21 -9.04 10.20 5.86
C LYS A 21 -9.50 8.76 6.00
N THR A 22 -8.96 7.87 5.18
CA THR A 22 -9.47 6.50 5.05
C THR A 22 -8.45 5.53 5.62
N PRO A 23 -8.72 4.86 6.75
CA PRO A 23 -7.82 3.87 7.30
C PRO A 23 -7.79 2.62 6.40
N GLY A 24 -6.63 2.00 6.32
CA GLY A 24 -6.43 0.74 5.60
C GLY A 24 -5.32 -0.09 6.20
N ILE A 25 -5.27 -1.35 5.76
CA ILE A 25 -4.22 -2.30 6.13
C ILE A 25 -3.51 -2.76 4.85
N VAL A 26 -2.18 -2.73 4.85
CA VAL A 26 -1.41 -3.29 3.73
C VAL A 26 -1.65 -4.79 3.66
N TYR A 27 -2.28 -5.24 2.58
CA TYR A 27 -2.62 -6.63 2.33
C TYR A 27 -1.50 -7.37 1.58
N ALA A 28 -0.91 -6.73 0.58
CA ALA A 28 0.19 -7.30 -0.20
C ALA A 28 1.16 -6.22 -0.68
N VAL A 29 2.43 -6.61 -0.83
CA VAL A 29 3.48 -5.79 -1.45
C VAL A 29 3.86 -6.42 -2.78
N ILE A 30 3.67 -5.69 -3.87
CA ILE A 30 3.88 -6.15 -5.25
C ILE A 30 5.17 -5.51 -5.79
N GLU A 31 6.22 -6.31 -5.94
CA GLU A 31 7.54 -5.80 -6.38
C GLU A 31 8.13 -6.57 -7.54
N SER A 32 7.96 -7.89 -7.56
CA SER A 32 8.56 -8.73 -8.60
C SER A 32 7.74 -8.68 -9.90
N PRO A 33 8.38 -8.82 -11.07
CA PRO A 33 7.68 -8.96 -12.34
C PRO A 33 6.66 -10.10 -12.35
N GLN A 34 6.93 -11.18 -11.61
CA GLN A 34 5.99 -12.29 -11.48
C GLN A 34 4.70 -11.84 -10.78
N GLN A 35 4.79 -11.17 -9.62
CA GLN A 35 3.62 -10.67 -8.90
C GLN A 35 2.84 -9.63 -9.72
N ILE A 36 3.55 -8.74 -10.43
CA ILE A 36 2.92 -7.74 -11.32
C ILE A 36 2.06 -8.44 -12.37
N ASN A 37 2.57 -9.49 -13.02
CA ASN A 37 1.81 -10.28 -13.99
C ASN A 37 0.67 -11.09 -13.34
N GLU A 38 0.91 -11.73 -12.19
CA GLU A 38 -0.11 -12.51 -11.47
C GLU A 38 -1.32 -11.67 -11.06
N TRP A 39 -1.10 -10.42 -10.73
CA TRP A 39 -2.15 -9.46 -10.33
C TRP A 39 -2.67 -8.62 -11.50
N ALA A 40 -2.18 -8.86 -12.72
CA ALA A 40 -2.52 -8.09 -13.93
C ALA A 40 -2.34 -6.57 -13.76
N LEU A 41 -1.22 -6.18 -13.15
CA LEU A 41 -0.83 -4.78 -12.91
C LEU A 41 0.22 -4.34 -13.94
N ASP A 42 0.33 -3.02 -14.14
CA ASP A 42 1.34 -2.45 -15.04
C ASP A 42 2.65 -2.10 -14.32
N GLU A 43 2.62 -1.96 -12.99
CA GLU A 43 3.76 -1.50 -12.19
C GLU A 43 3.76 -2.05 -10.75
N PRO A 44 4.88 -1.93 -10.00
CA PRO A 44 4.94 -2.24 -8.58
C PRO A 44 3.99 -1.35 -7.74
N GLY A 45 3.65 -1.82 -6.55
CA GLY A 45 2.83 -1.07 -5.62
C GLY A 45 2.40 -1.90 -4.42
N ILE A 46 1.38 -1.44 -3.71
CA ILE A 46 0.79 -2.16 -2.59
C ILE A 46 -0.71 -2.33 -2.77
N MET A 47 -1.22 -3.46 -2.31
CA MET A 47 -2.65 -3.70 -2.16
C MET A 47 -3.03 -3.37 -0.72
N ILE A 48 -4.09 -2.59 -0.54
CA ILE A 48 -4.53 -2.09 0.76
C ILE A 48 -6.00 -2.44 0.94
N GLU A 49 -6.33 -3.15 2.00
CA GLU A 49 -7.71 -3.38 2.40
C GLU A 49 -8.21 -2.17 3.19
N ALA A 50 -9.20 -1.47 2.65
CA ALA A 50 -9.74 -0.24 3.22
C ALA A 50 -11.26 -0.19 3.04
N GLU A 51 -12.02 -0.14 4.14
CA GLU A 51 -13.47 0.06 4.07
C GLU A 51 -13.80 1.53 3.76
N PRO A 52 -14.84 1.81 2.95
CA PRO A 52 -15.77 0.87 2.30
C PRO A 52 -15.30 0.39 0.91
N PHE A 53 -14.08 0.73 0.49
CA PHE A 53 -13.58 0.53 -0.87
C PHE A 53 -13.18 -0.92 -1.19
N GLY A 54 -12.92 -1.74 -0.16
CA GLY A 54 -12.43 -3.09 -0.30
C GLY A 54 -10.92 -3.09 -0.55
N LEU A 55 -10.47 -3.87 -1.54
CA LEU A 55 -9.05 -4.00 -1.86
C LEU A 55 -8.63 -2.96 -2.91
N VAL A 56 -7.83 -2.00 -2.50
CA VAL A 56 -7.36 -0.86 -3.30
C VAL A 56 -5.90 -1.07 -3.71
N PHE A 57 -5.58 -0.85 -4.98
CA PHE A 57 -4.19 -0.82 -5.45
C PHE A 57 -3.63 0.60 -5.37
N TRP A 58 -2.47 0.76 -4.74
CA TRP A 58 -1.72 2.01 -4.73
C TRP A 58 -0.37 1.82 -5.47
N PRO A 59 -0.19 2.45 -6.64
CA PRO A 59 0.99 2.27 -7.47
C PRO A 59 2.20 3.00 -6.88
N ALA A 60 3.40 2.45 -7.09
CA ALA A 60 4.64 3.05 -6.60
C ALA A 60 4.94 4.41 -7.26
N SER A 61 4.37 4.69 -8.43
CA SER A 61 4.48 5.97 -9.13
C SER A 61 3.59 7.09 -8.56
N GLU A 62 2.62 6.78 -7.67
CA GLU A 62 1.73 7.79 -7.07
C GLU A 62 2.49 8.64 -6.04
N ILE A 63 2.42 9.96 -6.22
CA ILE A 63 3.18 10.94 -5.40
C ILE A 63 2.30 12.07 -4.86
N TYR A 64 1.09 12.25 -5.39
CA TYR A 64 0.23 13.38 -5.04
C TYR A 64 -0.62 13.08 -3.80
N ASP A 65 -1.09 11.84 -3.66
CA ASP A 65 -1.80 11.36 -2.48
C ASP A 65 -1.10 10.12 -1.92
N PRO A 66 0.04 10.29 -1.21
CA PRO A 66 0.82 9.18 -0.72
C PRO A 66 0.07 8.43 0.37
N VAL A 67 0.23 7.10 0.38
CA VAL A 67 -0.15 6.27 1.52
C VAL A 67 0.67 6.68 2.72
N ILE A 68 0.00 7.03 3.82
CA ILE A 68 0.63 7.48 5.05
C ILE A 68 0.73 6.30 6.01
N PHE A 69 1.95 5.96 6.42
CA PHE A 69 2.20 4.96 7.45
C PHE A 69 1.74 5.46 8.82
N ILE A 70 1.01 4.62 9.56
CA ILE A 70 0.51 4.92 10.91
C ILE A 70 1.22 4.07 11.96
N ALA A 71 1.21 2.75 11.78
CA ALA A 71 1.79 1.84 12.74
C ALA A 71 2.06 0.47 12.12
N ARG A 72 3.12 -0.19 12.61
CA ARG A 72 3.35 -1.62 12.40
C ARG A 72 2.86 -2.36 13.62
N LYS A 73 2.14 -3.47 13.45
CA LYS A 73 1.83 -4.36 14.58
C LYS A 73 3.17 -4.81 15.20
N CYS A 74 3.42 -4.41 16.44
CA CYS A 74 4.51 -4.98 17.21
C CYS A 74 4.15 -6.45 17.49
N THR A 75 5.06 -7.35 17.12
CA THR A 75 5.02 -8.76 17.47
C THR A 75 5.24 -9.01 18.96
#